data_AF-A0A100W725-F1
#
_entry.id   AF-A0A100W725-F1
#
_cell.length_a   1.000
_cell.length_b   1.000
_cell.length_c   1.000
_cell.angle_alpha   90.00
_cell.angle_beta   90.00
_cell.angle_gamma   90.00
#
_symmetry.space_group_name_H-M   'P 1'
#
loop_
_entity.id
_entity.type
_entity.pdbx_description
1 polymer ?
#
loop_
_entity_poly.entity_id
_entity_poly.type
_entity_poly.pdbx_seq_one_letter_code
_entity_poly.pdbx_strand_id
1 'polypeptide(L)'
;MSGFVRFVDGDWSWNSSMTRIMFDLLEDRLPDGDQKAEIVELRDNNVLMLDLRDPSQDQLVAIITNDLNDYLASRFDANARKDFEAGYSELLRLATAQHRRNQGQESGHETAG
;
A
#
# COMPACT_ATOMS: atom_id res chain seq x y z
N MET A 1 -16.73 -0.86 9.22
CA MET A 1 -15.33 -0.70 9.68
C MET A 1 -14.49 -0.23 8.49
N SER A 2 -13.48 0.60 8.73
CA SER A 2 -12.66 1.24 7.69
C SER A 2 -11.17 1.02 7.95
N GLY A 3 -10.41 0.84 6.86
CA GLY A 3 -8.94 0.87 6.82
C GLY A 3 -8.37 2.23 7.10
N PHE A 4 -7.13 2.26 7.60
CA PHE A 4 -6.35 3.45 7.84
C PHE A 4 -4.88 3.19 7.53
N VAL A 5 -4.33 3.86 6.53
CA VAL A 5 -2.92 3.73 6.13
C VAL A 5 -2.25 5.10 6.20
N ARG A 6 -1.14 5.20 6.92
CA ARG A 6 -0.42 6.47 7.10
C ARG A 6 0.69 6.61 6.07
N PHE A 7 0.72 7.77 5.41
CA PHE A 7 1.85 8.24 4.61
C PHE A 7 2.32 9.59 5.16
N VAL A 8 3.50 10.05 4.74
CA VAL A 8 4.02 11.35 5.19
C VAL A 8 3.11 12.50 4.72
N ASP A 9 2.52 12.37 3.53
CA ASP A 9 1.65 13.39 2.92
C ASP A 9 0.18 13.33 3.32
N GLY A 10 -0.19 12.36 4.16
CA GLY A 10 -1.56 12.21 4.61
C GLY A 10 -1.94 10.76 4.83
N ASP A 11 -3.17 10.60 5.29
CA ASP A 11 -3.71 9.30 5.65
C ASP A 11 -4.71 8.86 4.59
N TRP A 12 -4.63 7.59 4.20
CA TRP A 12 -5.64 6.95 3.39
C TRP A 12 -6.61 6.20 4.30
N SER A 13 -7.90 6.53 4.22
CA SER A 13 -8.95 5.86 4.99
C SER A 13 -10.12 5.48 4.10
N TRP A 14 -10.48 4.20 4.06
CA TRP A 14 -11.56 3.71 3.19
C TRP A 14 -12.37 2.58 3.80
N ASN A 15 -13.46 2.19 3.13
CA ASN A 15 -14.31 1.09 3.57
C ASN A 15 -13.55 -0.26 3.63
N SER A 16 -14.08 -1.19 4.44
CA SER A 16 -13.50 -2.50 4.69
C SER A 16 -13.21 -3.31 3.41
N SER A 17 -14.02 -3.18 2.37
CA SER A 17 -13.84 -3.93 1.13
C SER A 17 -12.58 -3.49 0.39
N MET A 18 -12.37 -2.18 0.22
CA MET A 18 -11.16 -1.66 -0.43
C MET A 18 -9.92 -1.90 0.42
N THR A 19 -10.04 -1.78 1.74
CA THR A 19 -8.93 -2.11 2.64
C THR A 19 -8.52 -3.57 2.48
N ARG A 20 -9.49 -4.49 2.42
CA ARG A 20 -9.21 -5.90 2.21
C ARG A 20 -8.53 -6.16 0.87
N ILE A 21 -8.97 -5.51 -0.22
CA ILE A 21 -8.32 -5.61 -1.53
C ILE A 21 -6.84 -5.19 -1.46
N MET A 22 -6.53 -4.12 -0.71
CA MET A 22 -5.14 -3.68 -0.52
C MET A 22 -4.31 -4.71 0.27
N PHE A 23 -4.85 -5.29 1.33
CA PHE A 23 -4.15 -6.36 2.08
C PHE A 23 -3.97 -7.63 1.25
N ASP A 24 -4.97 -8.03 0.46
CA ASP A 24 -4.89 -9.20 -0.43
C ASP A 24 -3.87 -8.97 -1.57
N LEU A 25 -3.68 -7.73 -2.02
CA LEU A 25 -2.58 -7.36 -2.92
C LEU A 25 -1.22 -7.57 -2.24
N LEU A 26 -1.05 -7.07 -1.02
CA LEU A 26 0.22 -7.17 -0.30
C LEU A 26 0.59 -8.62 -0.02
N GLU A 27 -0.36 -9.45 0.44
CA GLU A 27 -0.14 -10.88 0.66
C GLU A 27 0.28 -11.61 -0.64
N ASP A 28 -0.36 -11.31 -1.77
CA ASP A 28 -0.07 -11.95 -3.05
C ASP A 28 1.32 -11.60 -3.61
N ARG A 29 1.79 -10.37 -3.35
CA ARG A 29 3.02 -9.83 -3.96
C ARG A 29 4.23 -9.90 -3.06
N LEU A 30 4.04 -9.97 -1.74
CA LEU A 30 5.15 -10.13 -0.82
C LEU A 30 5.79 -11.52 -0.95
N PRO A 31 7.14 -11.60 -0.91
CA PRO A 31 7.82 -12.87 -0.76
C PRO A 31 7.46 -13.49 0.60
N ASP A 32 7.57 -14.82 0.69
CA ASP A 32 7.36 -15.50 1.96
C ASP A 32 8.40 -15.05 3.00
N GLY A 33 7.94 -14.66 4.18
CA GLY A 33 8.77 -14.12 5.25
C GLY A 33 7.97 -13.37 6.32
N ASP A 34 8.68 -12.79 7.29
CA ASP A 34 8.08 -12.14 8.47
C ASP A 34 7.12 -11.00 8.09
N GLN A 35 7.49 -10.19 7.09
CA GLN A 35 6.66 -9.07 6.63
C GLN A 35 5.33 -9.54 6.01
N LYS A 36 5.33 -10.65 5.26
CA LYS A 36 4.09 -11.24 4.74
C LYS A 36 3.24 -11.81 5.87
N ALA A 37 3.86 -12.49 6.84
CA ALA A 37 3.15 -13.02 8.00
C ALA A 37 2.48 -11.90 8.80
N GLU A 38 3.16 -10.77 9.01
CA GLU A 38 2.59 -9.59 9.67
C GLU A 38 1.37 -9.03 8.91
N ILE A 39 1.46 -8.86 7.57
CA ILE A 39 0.33 -8.42 6.75
C ILE A 39 -0.87 -9.36 6.86
N VAL A 40 -0.63 -10.68 6.85
CA VAL A 40 -1.67 -11.69 7.01
C VAL A 40 -2.31 -11.62 8.40
N GLU A 41 -1.49 -11.49 9.46
CA GLU A 41 -1.99 -11.33 10.83
C GLU A 41 -2.81 -10.06 10.99
N LEU A 42 -2.37 -8.93 10.43
CA LEU A 42 -3.12 -7.67 10.47
C LEU A 42 -4.48 -7.82 9.78
N ARG A 43 -4.52 -8.45 8.61
CA ARG A 43 -5.77 -8.75 7.90
C ARG A 43 -6.69 -9.64 8.73
N ASP A 44 -6.18 -10.75 9.24
CA ASP A 44 -6.97 -11.79 9.90
C ASP A 44 -7.52 -11.33 11.26
N ASN A 45 -6.76 -10.48 11.97
CA ASN A 45 -7.19 -9.85 13.22
C ASN A 45 -8.07 -8.61 13.00
N ASN A 46 -8.41 -8.25 11.76
CA ASN A 46 -9.09 -7.00 11.40
C ASN A 46 -8.38 -5.76 11.97
N VAL A 47 -7.05 -5.82 12.09
CA VAL A 47 -6.22 -4.66 12.43
C VAL A 47 -6.02 -3.87 11.16
N LEU A 48 -6.82 -2.82 11.04
CA LEU A 48 -6.98 -2.03 9.83
C LEU A 48 -6.02 -0.83 9.79
N MET A 49 -4.90 -0.86 10.51
CA MET A 49 -3.92 0.23 10.58
C MET A 49 -2.55 -0.20 10.06
N LEU A 50 -2.03 0.52 9.06
CA LEU A 50 -0.68 0.29 8.51
C LEU A 50 0.07 1.63 8.45
N ASP A 51 1.31 1.67 8.95
CA ASP A 51 2.14 2.88 8.90
C ASP A 51 3.24 2.72 7.86
N LEU A 52 3.16 3.47 6.76
CA LEU A 52 4.08 3.40 5.62
C LEU A 52 5.02 4.61 5.54
N ARG A 53 5.10 5.40 6.62
CA ARG A 53 5.94 6.62 6.65
C ARG A 53 7.43 6.31 6.73
N ASP A 54 7.79 5.17 7.30
CA ASP A 54 9.18 4.76 7.48
C ASP A 54 9.77 4.24 6.15
N PRO A 55 10.98 4.67 5.76
CA PRO A 55 11.64 4.17 4.54
C PRO A 55 11.82 2.65 4.50
N SER A 56 11.93 1.97 5.64
CA SER A 56 11.97 0.49 5.70
C SER A 56 10.71 -0.18 5.15
N GLN A 57 9.61 0.57 5.04
CA GLN A 57 8.35 0.10 4.48
C GLN A 57 8.27 0.31 2.96
N ASP A 58 9.33 0.78 2.30
CA ASP A 58 9.30 1.10 0.87
C ASP A 58 8.90 -0.10 0.00
N GLN A 59 9.23 -1.33 0.42
CA GLN A 59 8.78 -2.53 -0.29
C GLN A 59 7.24 -2.61 -0.41
N LEU A 60 6.51 -2.31 0.67
CA LEU A 60 5.05 -2.27 0.66
C LEU A 60 4.53 -1.12 -0.21
N VAL A 61 5.16 0.05 -0.09
CA VAL A 61 4.82 1.24 -0.88
C VAL A 61 5.04 1.00 -2.38
N ALA A 62 6.12 0.31 -2.75
CA ALA A 62 6.46 -0.04 -4.11
C ALA A 62 5.45 -1.03 -4.69
N ILE A 63 5.05 -2.06 -3.94
CA ILE A 63 3.99 -2.99 -4.35
C ILE A 63 2.68 -2.23 -4.64
N ILE A 64 2.25 -1.35 -3.74
CA ILE A 64 1.03 -0.56 -3.93
C ILE A 64 1.16 0.33 -5.17
N THR A 65 2.32 0.95 -5.37
CA THR A 65 2.55 1.88 -6.49
C THR A 65 2.58 1.17 -7.84
N ASN A 66 3.24 0.02 -7.91
CA ASN A 66 3.52 -0.65 -9.18
C ASN A 66 2.43 -1.68 -9.56
N ASP A 67 1.83 -2.35 -8.58
CA ASP A 67 1.04 -3.56 -8.87
C ASP A 67 -0.46 -3.36 -8.66
N LEU A 68 -0.91 -2.30 -7.97
CA LEU A 68 -2.32 -2.12 -7.59
C LEU A 68 -3.26 -2.07 -8.81
N ASN A 69 -2.89 -1.31 -9.85
CA ASN A 69 -3.73 -1.18 -11.05
C ASN A 69 -3.88 -2.51 -11.80
N ASP A 70 -2.78 -3.25 -11.96
CA ASP A 70 -2.78 -4.54 -12.64
C ASP A 70 -3.52 -5.60 -11.82
N TYR A 71 -3.35 -5.58 -10.50
CA TYR A 71 -4.07 -6.44 -9.57
C TYR A 71 -5.58 -6.22 -9.69
N LEU A 72 -6.03 -4.96 -9.65
CA LEU A 72 -7.44 -4.61 -9.82
C LEU A 72 -7.96 -5.02 -11.20
N ALA A 73 -7.18 -4.79 -12.27
CA ALA A 73 -7.56 -5.16 -13.64
C ALA A 73 -7.72 -6.68 -13.82
N SER A 74 -6.95 -7.48 -13.09
CA SER A 74 -7.02 -8.95 -13.17
C SER A 74 -8.22 -9.55 -12.41
N ARG A 75 -8.78 -8.83 -11.44
CA ARG A 75 -9.83 -9.34 -10.53
C ARG A 75 -11.21 -8.72 -10.74
N PHE A 76 -11.26 -7.50 -11.25
CA PHE A 76 -12.49 -6.73 -11.35
C PHE A 76 -12.70 -6.24 -12.78
N ASP A 77 -13.93 -6.34 -13.27
CA ASP A 77 -14.30 -5.72 -14.53
C ASP A 77 -14.28 -4.18 -14.43
N ALA A 78 -14.38 -3.50 -15.58
CA ALA A 78 -14.31 -2.05 -15.63
C ALA A 78 -15.42 -1.33 -14.85
N ASN A 79 -16.61 -1.93 -14.69
CA ASN A 79 -17.68 -1.32 -13.91
C ASN A 79 -17.43 -1.50 -12.42
N ALA A 80 -17.04 -2.70 -11.97
CA ALA A 80 -16.69 -2.95 -10.58
C ALA A 80 -15.52 -2.08 -10.09
N ARG A 81 -14.54 -1.78 -10.97
CA ARG A 81 -13.43 -0.87 -10.62
C ARG A 81 -13.88 0.57 -10.37
N LYS A 82 -14.94 1.06 -11.03
CA LYS A 82 -15.44 2.42 -10.82
C LYS A 82 -15.90 2.65 -9.38
N ASP A 83 -16.47 1.63 -8.75
CA ASP A 83 -16.94 1.69 -7.36
C ASP A 83 -15.78 1.92 -6.36
N PHE A 84 -14.55 1.59 -6.76
CA PHE A 84 -13.34 1.75 -5.96
C PHE A 84 -12.40 2.85 -6.46
N GLU A 85 -12.72 3.52 -7.56
CA GLU A 85 -11.83 4.46 -8.27
C GLU A 85 -11.32 5.59 -7.39
N ALA A 86 -12.21 6.23 -6.64
CA ALA A 86 -11.81 7.27 -5.69
C ALA A 86 -10.84 6.73 -4.62
N GLY A 87 -11.08 5.49 -4.15
CA GLY A 87 -10.27 4.85 -3.13
C GLY A 87 -8.87 4.48 -3.63
N TYR A 88 -8.76 3.76 -4.75
CA TYR A 88 -7.45 3.34 -5.26
C TYR A 88 -6.65 4.49 -5.86
N SER A 89 -7.30 5.51 -6.45
CA SER A 89 -6.59 6.65 -7.03
C SER A 89 -5.91 7.47 -5.94
N GLU A 90 -6.57 7.68 -4.80
CA GLU A 90 -5.97 8.37 -3.66
C GLU A 90 -4.86 7.54 -3.01
N LEU A 91 -5.07 6.23 -2.85
CA LEU A 91 -4.04 5.33 -2.34
C LEU A 91 -2.79 5.38 -3.22
N LEU A 92 -2.96 5.31 -4.54
CA LEU A 92 -1.87 5.35 -5.51
C LEU A 92 -1.14 6.70 -5.48
N ARG A 93 -1.88 7.81 -5.35
CA ARG A 93 -1.30 9.15 -5.23
C ARG A 93 -0.39 9.25 -4.00
N LEU A 94 -0.86 8.80 -2.85
CA LEU A 94 -0.11 8.84 -1.59
C LEU A 94 1.09 7.89 -1.61
N ALA A 95 0.90 6.66 -2.08
CA ALA A 95 1.98 5.67 -2.21
C ALA A 95 3.08 6.15 -3.18
N THR A 96 2.72 6.69 -4.34
CA THR A 96 3.69 7.24 -5.30
C THR A 96 4.51 8.37 -4.69
N ALA A 97 3.88 9.26 -3.92
CA ALA A 97 4.57 10.35 -3.25
C ALA A 97 5.53 9.85 -2.17
N GLN A 98 5.12 8.86 -1.38
CA GLN A 98 5.97 8.22 -0.38
C GLN A 98 7.16 7.47 -1.02
N HIS A 99 6.92 6.71 -2.09
CA HIS A 99 7.97 5.96 -2.79
C HIS A 99 9.07 6.89 -3.32
N ARG A 100 8.67 8.00 -3.95
CA ARG A 100 9.60 9.03 -4.43
C ARG A 100 10.42 9.65 -3.30
N ARG A 101 9.83 9.85 -2.11
CA ARG A 101 10.57 10.33 -0.94
C ARG A 101 11.61 9.33 -0.48
N ASN A 102 11.21 8.07 -0.33
CA ASN A 102 12.10 7.01 0.13
C ASN A 102 13.32 6.88 -0.79
N GLN A 103 13.11 6.88 -2.12
CA GLN A 103 14.19 6.87 -3.12
C GLN A 103 15.08 8.13 -3.08
N GLY A 104 14.49 9.30 -2.83
CA GLY A 104 15.23 10.55 -2.66
C GLY A 104 16.07 10.61 -1.38
N GLN A 105 15.66 9.90 -0.33
CA GLN A 105 16.40 9.79 0.93
C GLN A 105 17.55 8.78 0.85
N GLU A 106 17.39 7.69 0.11
CA GLU A 106 18.48 6.74 -0.18
C GLU A 106 19.62 7.40 -0.96
N SER A 107 19.29 8.27 -1.91
CA SER A 107 20.26 9.02 -2.71
C SER A 107 21.02 10.11 -1.91
N GLY A 108 20.54 10.46 -0.71
CA GLY A 108 21.14 11.48 0.16
C GLY A 108 22.12 10.94 1.20
N HIS A 109 22.32 9.61 1.27
CA HIS A 109 23.20 8.96 2.26
C HIS A 109 24.59 8.59 1.72
N GLU A 110 24.95 9.00 0.50
CA GLU A 110 26.30 8.88 -0.05
C GLU A 110 26.91 10.27 -0.30
N THR A 111 27.36 10.96 0.77
CA THR A 111 28.42 12.00 0.70
C THR A 111 28.81 12.47 2.11
N ALA A 112 29.46 11.58 2.88
CA ALA A 112 30.36 11.98 3.96
C ALA A 112 31.26 10.80 4.34
N GLY A 113 32.37 10.65 3.62
CA GLY A 113 33.47 9.72 3.93
C GLY A 113 34.74 10.19 3.23
#